data_AF-A0A9D6SKX1-F1
#
_entry.id   AF-A0A9D6SKX1-F1
#
_cell.length_a   1.000
_cell.length_b   1.000
_cell.length_c   1.000
_cell.angle_alpha   90.00
_cell.angle_beta   90.00
_cell.angle_gamma   90.00
#
_symmetry.space_group_name_H-M   'P 1'
#
loop_
_entity.id
_entity.type
_entity.pdbx_description
1 polymer ?
#
loop_
_entity_poly.entity_id
_entity_poly.type
_entity_poly.pdbx_seq_one_letter_code
_entity_poly.pdbx_strand_id
1 'polypeptide(L)'
;MIGKPIAPVVFSVTQANELVNATLGNTLGPIQVTGEVSDYQLKRGTWISFTLKDEKSRVSCFTHVRTMSQPLEDGLQVNVLATPRLYVPFGTYSLSLISVETVGAGSLRRAYELLIEKLNLEGLFAQDRKRPLPRFPSLIGLITSAEGAALHDVLKVLTQRWEDCTVLLYPVAVQGRDAVPSILEALAYFNGRPHTSVVILTRGGGSLEDLQAFNDERLARAVAASRIPTIVAVGHESDTSIAELVADVRAATPSHAMQLAVPDRETIALTLDRQATLIEHSISERLDRAGRALERTIMIGQRVQTRCRYELERQSNQLTTLAHQWAERLKQSSQLLSGWRDTATRACLAHTTVLQLKLTQLEARITQLSPATVLARGYSYTVDSQSGTMIRSTRDVLIGQVLSTHLSDGTVTSEVIHGPA
;
A
#
# COMPACT_ATOMS: atom_id res chain seq x y z
N MET A 1 -73.38 86.98 -26.05
CA MET A 1 -72.06 87.23 -26.66
C MET A 1 -71.75 86.10 -27.62
N ILE A 2 -71.67 86.42 -28.91
CA ILE A 2 -71.50 85.51 -30.04
C ILE A 2 -70.06 84.99 -30.01
N GLY A 3 -69.89 83.65 -29.98
CA GLY A 3 -68.59 83.00 -30.03
C GLY A 3 -67.89 83.30 -31.36
N LYS A 4 -66.68 83.86 -31.28
CA LYS A 4 -65.80 84.06 -32.45
C LYS A 4 -65.63 82.73 -33.20
N PRO A 5 -65.88 82.67 -34.51
CA PRO A 5 -65.50 81.51 -35.30
C PRO A 5 -63.97 81.39 -35.28
N ILE A 6 -63.47 80.24 -34.82
CA ILE A 6 -62.05 79.88 -34.89
C ILE A 6 -61.73 79.76 -36.38
N ALA A 7 -60.97 80.71 -36.93
CA ALA A 7 -60.49 80.60 -38.30
C ALA A 7 -59.70 79.29 -38.44
N PRO A 8 -59.94 78.46 -39.47
CA PRO A 8 -59.16 77.25 -39.67
C PRO A 8 -57.71 77.65 -39.87
N VAL A 9 -56.83 77.13 -39.01
CA VAL A 9 -55.38 77.33 -39.16
C VAL A 9 -54.98 76.68 -40.48
N VAL A 10 -54.49 77.47 -41.42
CA VAL A 10 -54.04 76.97 -42.73
C VAL A 10 -52.65 76.38 -42.56
N PHE A 11 -52.57 75.05 -42.58
CA PHE A 11 -51.31 74.33 -42.59
C PHE A 11 -50.86 74.04 -44.02
N SER A 12 -49.57 74.10 -44.29
CA SER A 12 -49.01 73.45 -45.47
C SER A 12 -49.10 71.92 -45.32
N VAL A 13 -49.07 71.19 -46.45
CA VAL A 13 -49.11 69.72 -46.44
C VAL A 13 -48.02 69.13 -45.52
N THR A 14 -46.83 69.73 -45.53
CA THR A 14 -45.71 69.34 -44.65
C THR A 14 -46.04 69.60 -43.18
N GLN A 15 -46.54 70.79 -42.85
CA GLN A 15 -46.88 71.16 -41.47
C GLN A 15 -48.00 70.28 -40.90
N ALA A 16 -48.98 69.90 -41.73
CA ALA A 16 -50.05 68.99 -41.33
C ALA A 16 -49.50 67.59 -40.99
N ASN A 17 -48.62 67.03 -41.83
CA ASN A 17 -48.01 65.72 -41.59
C ASN A 17 -47.05 65.74 -40.39
N GLU A 18 -46.28 66.80 -40.21
CA GLU A 18 -45.41 66.98 -39.05
C GLU A 18 -46.20 67.07 -37.74
N LEU A 19 -47.33 67.78 -37.73
CA LEU A 19 -48.22 67.87 -36.58
C LEU A 19 -48.81 66.51 -36.21
N VAL A 20 -49.26 65.73 -37.19
CA VAL A 20 -49.78 64.37 -36.95
C VAL A 20 -48.69 63.45 -36.42
N ASN A 21 -47.49 63.47 -37.02
CA ASN A 21 -46.37 62.65 -36.56
C ASN A 21 -45.94 63.02 -35.13
N ALA A 22 -45.89 64.32 -34.81
CA ALA A 22 -45.56 64.81 -33.46
C ALA A 22 -46.62 64.42 -32.43
N THR A 23 -47.90 64.46 -32.81
CA THR A 23 -49.01 64.04 -31.95
C THR A 23 -48.90 62.54 -31.65
N LEU A 24 -48.71 61.71 -32.69
CA LEU A 24 -48.54 60.26 -32.53
C LEU A 24 -47.36 59.92 -31.61
N GLY A 25 -46.22 60.59 -31.80
CA GLY A 25 -45.03 60.37 -30.98
C GLY A 25 -45.20 60.80 -29.51
N ASN A 26 -45.84 61.94 -29.26
CA ASN A 26 -45.97 62.51 -27.91
C ASN A 26 -47.11 61.91 -27.07
N THR A 27 -48.15 61.37 -27.70
CA THR A 27 -49.35 60.87 -26.98
C THR A 27 -49.44 59.35 -26.87
N LEU A 28 -48.99 58.59 -27.87
CA LEU A 28 -49.23 57.14 -27.90
C LEU A 28 -48.07 56.31 -27.34
N GLY A 29 -46.84 56.83 -27.30
CA GLY A 29 -45.67 56.09 -26.82
C GLY A 29 -45.46 54.74 -27.56
N PRO A 30 -44.71 53.79 -26.99
CA PRO A 30 -44.63 52.42 -27.49
C PRO A 30 -45.97 51.70 -27.33
N ILE A 31 -46.51 51.16 -28.43
CA ILE A 31 -47.74 50.38 -28.47
C ILE A 31 -47.44 48.92 -28.81
N GLN A 32 -48.28 48.02 -28.30
CA GLN A 32 -48.21 46.60 -28.59
C GLN A 32 -49.30 46.22 -29.59
N VAL A 33 -48.92 45.60 -30.70
CA VAL A 33 -49.82 45.28 -31.81
C VAL A 33 -49.63 43.82 -32.21
N THR A 34 -50.74 43.09 -32.33
CA THR A 34 -50.74 41.68 -32.73
C THR A 34 -51.34 41.53 -34.12
N GLY A 35 -50.71 40.72 -34.97
CA GLY A 35 -51.23 40.44 -36.30
C GLY A 35 -50.38 39.45 -37.07
N GLU A 36 -50.79 39.13 -38.29
CA GLU A 36 -50.09 38.21 -39.18
C GLU A 36 -49.08 38.96 -40.04
N VAL A 37 -47.87 38.42 -40.19
CA VAL A 37 -46.83 38.97 -41.06
C VAL A 37 -47.17 38.67 -42.52
N SER A 38 -47.03 39.68 -43.38
CA SER A 38 -47.20 39.57 -44.83
C SER A 38 -46.23 40.51 -45.55
N ASP A 39 -45.81 40.14 -46.77
CA ASP A 39 -44.92 40.96 -47.61
C ASP A 39 -43.60 41.29 -46.91
N TYR A 40 -42.96 40.27 -46.32
CA TYR A 40 -41.65 40.39 -45.71
C TYR A 40 -40.55 40.66 -46.76
N GLN A 41 -39.84 41.78 -46.62
CA GLN A 41 -38.78 42.20 -47.52
C GLN A 41 -37.52 42.62 -46.75
N LEU A 42 -36.40 41.98 -47.09
CA LEU A 42 -35.08 42.36 -46.61
C LEU A 42 -34.43 43.35 -47.59
N LYS A 43 -34.30 44.62 -47.19
CA LYS A 43 -33.71 45.69 -47.99
C LYS A 43 -32.26 45.93 -47.58
N ARG A 44 -31.35 45.82 -48.57
CA ARG A 44 -29.90 46.12 -48.44
C ARG A 44 -29.22 45.36 -47.28
N GLY A 45 -29.73 44.17 -46.93
CA GLY A 45 -29.20 43.31 -45.85
C GLY A 45 -29.22 43.91 -44.44
N THR A 46 -29.81 45.10 -44.26
CA THR A 46 -29.69 45.90 -43.02
C THR A 46 -31.05 46.34 -42.48
N TRP A 47 -32.03 46.53 -43.37
CA TRP A 47 -33.37 46.97 -43.02
C TRP A 47 -34.41 45.94 -43.43
N ILE A 48 -35.37 45.69 -42.56
CA ILE A 48 -36.50 44.79 -42.79
C ILE A 48 -37.76 45.65 -42.86
N SER A 49 -38.55 45.44 -43.90
CA SER A 49 -39.91 45.95 -44.01
C SER A 49 -40.88 44.79 -44.17
N PHE A 50 -41.94 44.76 -43.37
CA PHE A 50 -43.03 43.81 -43.52
C PHE A 50 -44.36 44.48 -43.17
N THR A 51 -45.48 43.90 -43.57
CA THR A 51 -46.82 44.40 -43.27
C THR A 51 -47.49 43.50 -42.24
N LEU A 52 -47.96 44.10 -41.15
CA LEU A 52 -48.79 43.42 -40.16
C LEU A 52 -50.25 43.56 -40.58
N LYS A 53 -50.96 42.45 -40.76
CA LYS A 53 -52.39 42.44 -41.13
C LYS A 53 -53.25 41.78 -40.04
N ASP A 54 -54.48 42.27 -39.92
CA ASP A 54 -55.58 41.62 -39.20
C ASP A 54 -56.77 41.42 -40.14
N GLU A 55 -57.93 41.01 -39.63
CA GLU A 55 -59.14 40.76 -40.44
C GLU A 55 -59.64 41.99 -41.23
N LYS A 56 -59.33 43.22 -40.79
CA LYS A 56 -59.92 44.46 -41.29
C LYS A 56 -58.91 45.52 -41.74
N SER A 57 -57.66 45.43 -41.29
CA SER A 57 -56.67 46.49 -41.38
C SER A 57 -55.27 45.94 -41.62
N ARG A 58 -54.39 46.79 -42.14
CA ARG A 58 -52.98 46.49 -42.36
C ARG A 58 -52.11 47.68 -42.01
N VAL A 59 -50.90 47.43 -41.51
CA VAL A 59 -49.93 48.48 -41.18
C VAL A 59 -48.52 48.06 -41.55
N SER A 60 -47.77 48.98 -42.15
CA SER A 60 -46.38 48.72 -42.53
C SER A 60 -45.46 48.85 -41.31
N CYS A 61 -44.60 47.87 -41.10
CA CYS A 61 -43.59 47.83 -40.06
C CYS A 61 -42.20 47.97 -40.67
N PHE A 62 -41.35 48.76 -40.03
CA PHE A 62 -39.98 48.98 -40.48
C PHE A 62 -39.01 48.85 -39.31
N THR A 63 -37.94 48.07 -39.50
CA THR A 63 -36.92 47.88 -38.47
C THR A 63 -35.56 47.54 -39.02
N HIS A 64 -34.56 47.61 -38.16
CA HIS A 64 -33.21 47.18 -38.43
C HIS A 64 -33.08 45.67 -38.14
N VAL A 65 -32.28 44.94 -38.92
CA VAL A 65 -32.09 43.47 -38.78
C VAL A 65 -31.68 43.08 -37.36
N ARG A 66 -30.88 43.91 -36.67
CA ARG A 66 -30.42 43.67 -35.28
C ARG A 66 -31.52 43.63 -34.23
N THR A 67 -32.70 44.18 -34.52
CA THR A 67 -33.84 44.20 -33.59
C THR A 67 -34.64 42.90 -33.64
N MET A 68 -34.38 42.03 -34.63
CA MET A 68 -35.00 40.72 -34.75
C MET A 68 -34.12 39.67 -34.08
N SER A 69 -34.71 38.83 -33.23
CA SER A 69 -34.08 37.64 -32.66
C SER A 69 -34.08 36.46 -33.64
N GLN A 70 -35.06 36.40 -34.56
CA GLN A 70 -35.23 35.34 -35.54
C GLN A 70 -35.79 35.91 -36.87
N PRO A 71 -35.50 35.28 -38.03
CA PRO A 71 -36.15 35.64 -39.29
C PRO A 71 -37.65 35.35 -39.21
N LEU A 72 -38.47 36.28 -39.70
CA LEU A 72 -39.92 36.11 -39.80
C LEU A 72 -40.26 35.55 -41.18
N GLU A 73 -41.18 34.61 -41.21
CA GLU A 73 -41.83 34.09 -42.42
C GLU A 73 -43.21 34.73 -42.61
N ASP A 74 -43.62 34.88 -43.87
CA ASP A 74 -44.97 35.33 -44.21
C ASP A 74 -46.00 34.30 -43.71
N GLY A 75 -47.07 34.77 -43.06
CA GLY A 75 -48.10 33.92 -42.45
C GLY A 75 -47.97 33.70 -40.94
N LEU A 76 -46.86 34.13 -40.32
CA LEU A 76 -46.68 34.02 -38.87
C LEU A 76 -47.49 35.06 -38.11
N GLN A 77 -48.14 34.63 -37.04
CA GLN A 77 -48.78 35.54 -36.10
C GLN A 77 -47.73 36.05 -35.09
N VAL A 78 -47.55 37.37 -35.03
CA VAL A 78 -46.55 38.01 -34.19
C VAL A 78 -47.17 39.07 -33.30
N ASN A 79 -46.57 39.25 -32.13
CA ASN A 79 -46.83 40.32 -31.21
C ASN A 79 -45.65 41.28 -31.22
N VAL A 80 -45.93 42.54 -31.50
CA VAL A 80 -44.94 43.54 -31.86
C VAL A 80 -45.03 44.70 -30.89
N LEU A 81 -43.91 45.05 -30.26
CA LEU A 81 -43.79 46.31 -29.54
C LEU A 81 -43.16 47.35 -30.48
N ALA A 82 -43.89 48.42 -30.78
CA ALA A 82 -43.46 49.42 -31.75
C ALA A 82 -43.89 50.83 -31.40
N THR A 83 -43.18 51.82 -31.93
CA THR A 83 -43.58 53.23 -31.85
C THR A 83 -44.27 53.63 -33.15
N PRO A 84 -45.49 54.19 -33.10
CA PRO A 84 -46.20 54.65 -34.28
C PRO A 84 -45.53 55.92 -34.83
N ARG A 85 -45.26 55.92 -36.13
CA ARG A 85 -44.64 57.04 -36.84
C ARG A 85 -45.36 57.29 -38.16
N LEU A 86 -45.33 58.52 -38.62
CA LEU A 86 -45.83 58.90 -39.92
C LEU A 86 -44.67 59.40 -40.77
N TYR A 87 -44.47 58.78 -41.94
CA TYR A 87 -43.44 59.18 -42.88
C TYR A 87 -43.86 60.46 -43.59
N VAL A 88 -43.38 61.60 -43.08
CA VAL A 88 -43.79 62.97 -43.46
C VAL A 88 -43.83 63.20 -44.99
N PRO A 89 -42.85 62.75 -45.81
CA PRO A 89 -42.86 63.01 -47.25
C PRO A 89 -44.02 62.36 -48.03
N PHE A 90 -44.52 61.19 -47.60
CA PHE A 90 -45.59 60.47 -48.29
C PHE A 90 -46.86 60.30 -47.45
N GLY A 91 -46.90 60.86 -46.24
CA GLY A 91 -48.04 60.73 -45.33
C GLY A 91 -48.32 59.29 -44.88
N THR A 92 -47.37 58.37 -45.04
CA THR A 92 -47.61 56.94 -44.80
C THR A 92 -47.43 56.60 -43.33
N TYR A 93 -48.44 55.96 -42.73
CA TYR A 93 -48.39 55.46 -41.36
C TYR A 93 -47.57 54.17 -41.27
N SER A 94 -46.62 54.12 -40.34
CA SER A 94 -45.78 52.95 -40.12
C SER A 94 -45.42 52.74 -38.64
N LEU A 95 -45.07 51.51 -38.31
CA LEU A 95 -44.63 51.11 -36.99
C LEU A 95 -43.11 50.90 -36.98
N SER A 96 -42.40 51.65 -36.15
CA SER A 96 -40.98 51.44 -35.91
C SER A 96 -40.81 50.42 -34.79
N LEU A 97 -40.27 49.24 -35.11
CA LEU A 97 -40.23 48.10 -34.19
C LEU A 97 -39.16 48.28 -33.10
N ILE A 98 -39.52 47.93 -31.86
CA ILE A 98 -38.62 47.85 -30.69
C ILE A 98 -38.31 46.40 -30.36
N SER A 99 -39.32 45.52 -30.37
CA SER A 99 -39.15 44.08 -30.24
C SER A 99 -40.29 43.34 -30.97
N VAL A 100 -40.01 42.09 -31.37
CA VAL A 100 -41.00 41.22 -32.01
C VAL A 100 -40.92 39.85 -31.36
N GLU A 101 -42.07 39.33 -30.95
CA GLU A 101 -42.23 38.01 -30.37
C GLU A 101 -43.28 37.23 -31.18
N THR A 102 -43.02 35.98 -31.52
CA THR A 102 -44.02 35.13 -32.20
C THR A 102 -45.11 34.73 -31.21
N VAL A 103 -46.38 34.79 -31.64
CA VAL A 103 -47.51 34.32 -30.85
C VAL A 103 -47.43 32.80 -30.76
N GLY A 104 -46.96 32.28 -29.63
CA GLY A 104 -46.76 30.84 -29.37
C GLY A 104 -45.54 30.54 -28.52
N ALA A 105 -44.41 31.23 -28.74
CA ALA A 105 -43.17 30.99 -28.00
C ALA A 105 -43.29 31.28 -26.49
N GLY A 106 -44.01 32.34 -26.11
CA GLY A 106 -44.28 32.65 -24.70
C GLY A 106 -45.19 31.64 -24.00
N SER A 107 -46.10 30.99 -24.73
CA SER A 107 -46.99 29.96 -24.16
C SER A 107 -46.24 28.65 -23.88
N LEU A 108 -45.34 28.24 -24.78
CA LEU A 108 -44.49 27.07 -24.61
C LEU A 108 -43.51 27.26 -23.46
N ARG A 109 -42.89 28.44 -23.35
CA ARG A 109 -41.98 28.76 -22.23
C ARG A 109 -42.70 28.76 -20.88
N ARG A 110 -43.90 29.34 -20.81
CA ARG A 110 -44.73 29.28 -19.61
C ARG A 110 -45.14 27.86 -19.25
N ALA A 111 -45.51 27.02 -20.23
CA ALA A 111 -45.84 25.62 -20.01
C ALA A 111 -44.63 24.82 -19.48
N TYR A 112 -43.44 25.09 -20.01
CA TYR A 112 -42.18 24.50 -19.55
C TYR A 112 -41.87 24.89 -18.09
N GLU A 113 -41.96 26.17 -17.74
CA GLU A 113 -41.71 26.67 -16.37
C GLU A 113 -42.70 26.06 -15.37
N LEU A 114 -43.99 26.02 -15.70
CA LEU A 114 -45.03 25.39 -14.87
C LEU A 114 -44.78 23.89 -14.67
N LEU A 115 -44.32 23.19 -15.71
CA LEU A 115 -44.03 21.76 -15.62
C LEU A 115 -42.78 21.49 -14.77
N ILE A 116 -41.75 22.33 -14.85
CA ILE A 116 -40.59 22.25 -13.95
C ILE A 116 -41.04 22.43 -12.51
N GLU A 117 -41.82 23.48 -12.20
CA GLU A 117 -42.29 23.72 -10.85
C GLU A 117 -43.08 22.53 -10.30
N LYS A 118 -44.01 22.00 -11.11
CA LYS A 118 -44.80 20.81 -10.77
C LYS A 118 -43.91 19.59 -10.46
N LEU A 119 -42.99 19.23 -11.37
CA LEU A 119 -42.14 18.05 -11.20
C LEU A 119 -41.12 18.23 -10.06
N ASN A 120 -40.67 19.46 -9.81
CA ASN A 120 -39.80 19.76 -8.68
C ASN A 120 -40.51 19.57 -7.33
N LEU A 121 -41.75 20.03 -7.22
CA LEU A 121 -42.58 19.83 -6.01
C LEU A 121 -42.85 18.34 -5.73
N GLU A 122 -42.98 17.54 -6.77
CA GLU A 122 -43.09 16.08 -6.67
C GLU A 122 -41.74 15.39 -6.33
N GLY A 123 -40.64 16.14 -6.24
CA GLY A 123 -39.31 15.63 -5.94
C GLY A 123 -38.62 14.95 -7.12
N LEU A 124 -39.11 15.14 -8.35
CA LEU A 124 -38.57 14.46 -9.52
C LEU A 124 -37.18 14.99 -9.97
N PHE A 125 -36.61 15.97 -9.27
CA PHE A 125 -35.24 16.45 -9.50
C PHE A 125 -34.31 16.16 -8.30
N ALA A 126 -34.81 15.50 -7.26
CA ALA A 126 -34.04 15.22 -6.05
C ALA A 126 -32.78 14.40 -6.34
N GLN A 127 -31.63 14.85 -5.83
CA GLN A 127 -30.34 14.17 -6.02
C GLN A 127 -30.34 12.78 -5.40
N ASP A 128 -30.99 12.59 -4.25
CA ASP A 128 -31.05 11.30 -3.55
C ASP A 128 -31.77 10.19 -4.34
N ARG A 129 -32.58 10.56 -5.35
CA ARG A 129 -33.19 9.60 -6.27
C ARG A 129 -32.21 9.14 -7.34
N LYS A 130 -31.26 9.99 -7.74
CA LYS A 130 -30.39 9.75 -8.89
C LYS A 130 -29.40 8.64 -8.55
N ARG A 131 -29.35 7.62 -9.40
CA ARG A 131 -28.51 6.44 -9.20
C ARG A 131 -27.11 6.65 -9.75
N PRO A 132 -26.08 6.09 -9.08
CA PRO A 132 -24.73 6.10 -9.62
C PRO A 132 -24.63 5.23 -10.88
N LEU A 133 -23.77 5.65 -11.80
CA LEU A 133 -23.45 4.84 -12.98
C LEU A 133 -22.56 3.66 -12.59
N PRO A 134 -22.77 2.46 -13.17
CA PRO A 134 -21.86 1.34 -12.98
C PRO A 134 -20.49 1.67 -13.60
N ARG A 135 -19.42 1.38 -12.85
CA ARG A 135 -18.05 1.67 -13.32
C ARG A 135 -17.63 0.88 -14.56
N PHE A 136 -18.13 -0.34 -14.70
CA PHE A 136 -17.84 -1.25 -15.82
C PHE A 136 -19.17 -1.79 -16.36
N PRO A 137 -19.87 -1.05 -17.23
CA PRO A 137 -21.11 -1.54 -17.82
C PRO A 137 -20.83 -2.70 -18.78
N SER A 138 -21.66 -3.74 -18.74
CA SER A 138 -21.58 -4.86 -19.70
C SER A 138 -22.41 -4.59 -20.95
N LEU A 139 -23.57 -3.97 -20.78
CA LEU A 139 -24.52 -3.66 -21.85
C LEU A 139 -25.10 -2.26 -21.66
N ILE A 140 -24.92 -1.42 -22.68
CA ILE A 140 -25.49 -0.08 -22.76
C ILE A 140 -26.69 -0.12 -23.72
N GLY A 141 -27.86 0.26 -23.24
CA GLY A 141 -29.02 0.50 -24.10
C GLY A 141 -28.93 1.90 -24.72
N LEU A 142 -28.89 2.01 -26.04
CA LEU A 142 -28.81 3.29 -26.73
C LEU A 142 -30.15 3.59 -27.41
N ILE A 143 -30.76 4.71 -27.05
CA ILE A 143 -32.00 5.23 -27.61
C ILE A 143 -31.66 6.49 -28.42
N THR A 144 -31.67 6.37 -29.74
CA THR A 144 -31.42 7.46 -30.71
C THR A 144 -31.97 7.05 -32.08
N SER A 145 -31.94 7.93 -33.07
CA SER A 145 -32.25 7.57 -34.46
C SER A 145 -31.15 6.67 -35.06
N ALA A 146 -31.55 5.73 -35.93
CA ALA A 146 -30.62 4.79 -36.59
C ALA A 146 -29.64 5.50 -37.54
N GLU A 147 -30.08 6.59 -38.17
CA GLU A 147 -29.33 7.32 -39.20
C GLU A 147 -28.58 8.55 -38.64
N GLY A 148 -28.63 8.77 -37.33
CA GLY A 148 -28.11 9.98 -36.69
C GLY A 148 -26.59 9.98 -36.48
N ALA A 149 -25.99 11.19 -36.50
CA ALA A 149 -24.60 11.42 -36.10
C ALA A 149 -24.31 10.97 -34.66
N ALA A 150 -25.32 11.06 -33.77
CA ALA A 150 -25.19 10.64 -32.37
C ALA A 150 -24.80 9.17 -32.19
N LEU A 151 -25.30 8.27 -33.05
CA LEU A 151 -24.90 6.85 -33.02
C LEU A 151 -23.40 6.70 -33.32
N HIS A 152 -22.92 7.38 -34.36
CA HIS A 152 -21.52 7.34 -34.78
C HIS A 152 -20.59 7.92 -33.71
N ASP A 153 -20.98 9.04 -33.10
CA ASP A 153 -20.25 9.70 -32.02
C ASP A 153 -20.10 8.79 -30.80
N VAL A 154 -21.21 8.15 -30.38
CA VAL A 154 -21.23 7.22 -29.25
C VAL A 154 -20.36 5.99 -29.54
N LEU A 155 -20.47 5.39 -30.72
CA LEU A 155 -19.67 4.22 -31.09
C LEU A 155 -18.17 4.55 -31.22
N LYS A 156 -17.82 5.73 -31.74
CA LYS A 156 -16.44 6.19 -31.83
C LYS A 156 -15.78 6.34 -30.46
N VAL A 157 -16.49 6.91 -29.49
CA VAL A 157 -15.97 7.03 -28.12
C VAL A 157 -15.80 5.66 -27.49
N LEU A 158 -16.76 4.74 -27.70
CA LEU A 158 -16.68 3.39 -27.16
C LEU A 158 -15.43 2.65 -27.65
N THR A 159 -15.18 2.63 -28.97
CA THR A 159 -14.03 1.93 -29.54
C THR A 159 -12.70 2.54 -29.10
N GLN A 160 -12.63 3.86 -28.94
CA GLN A 160 -11.40 4.53 -28.50
C GLN A 160 -11.11 4.30 -27.02
N ARG A 161 -12.15 4.17 -26.19
CA ARG A 161 -12.04 4.30 -24.74
C ARG A 161 -12.28 3.00 -23.97
N TRP A 162 -13.22 2.15 -24.41
CA TRP A 162 -13.58 0.90 -23.73
C TRP A 162 -14.31 -0.10 -24.64
N GLU A 163 -13.58 -1.02 -25.27
CA GLU A 163 -14.12 -1.99 -26.24
C GLU A 163 -14.91 -3.15 -25.61
N ASP A 164 -14.67 -3.48 -24.33
CA ASP A 164 -15.29 -4.61 -23.62
C ASP A 164 -16.74 -4.34 -23.15
N CYS A 165 -17.48 -3.51 -23.88
CA CYS A 165 -18.87 -3.18 -23.57
C CYS A 165 -19.74 -3.28 -24.83
N THR A 166 -20.89 -3.95 -24.70
CA THR A 166 -21.85 -4.07 -25.80
C THR A 166 -22.80 -2.89 -25.81
N VAL A 167 -23.05 -2.30 -26.99
CA VAL A 167 -24.11 -1.29 -27.18
C VAL A 167 -25.24 -1.93 -27.97
N LEU A 168 -26.46 -1.87 -27.42
CA LEU A 168 -27.67 -2.29 -28.11
C LEU A 168 -28.50 -1.06 -28.48
N LEU A 169 -28.64 -0.81 -29.77
CA LEU A 169 -29.46 0.28 -30.30
C LEU A 169 -30.95 -0.12 -30.34
N TYR A 170 -31.81 0.73 -29.78
CA TYR A 170 -33.24 0.73 -30.07
C TYR A 170 -33.56 2.01 -30.86
N PRO A 171 -33.80 1.91 -32.19
CA PRO A 171 -34.00 3.07 -33.03
C PRO A 171 -35.34 3.74 -32.72
N VAL A 172 -35.34 5.05 -32.48
CA VAL A 172 -36.55 5.83 -32.18
C VAL A 172 -36.61 7.10 -33.03
N ALA A 173 -37.82 7.66 -33.16
CA ALA A 173 -37.96 9.04 -33.61
C ALA A 173 -37.47 9.97 -32.50
N VAL A 174 -36.54 10.88 -32.82
CA VAL A 174 -36.00 11.86 -31.86
C VAL A 174 -36.64 13.24 -31.99
N GLN A 175 -37.54 13.40 -32.96
CA GLN A 175 -38.28 14.64 -33.25
C GLN A 175 -39.67 14.30 -33.84
N GLY A 176 -40.57 15.28 -33.84
CA GLY A 176 -41.93 15.11 -34.33
C GLY A 176 -42.86 14.40 -33.34
N ARG A 177 -44.10 14.14 -33.79
CA ARG A 177 -45.20 13.65 -32.94
C ARG A 177 -44.97 12.22 -32.40
N ASP A 178 -44.22 11.41 -33.13
CA ASP A 178 -43.94 10.01 -32.78
C ASP A 178 -42.73 9.84 -31.84
N ALA A 179 -42.04 10.93 -31.50
CA ALA A 179 -40.85 10.88 -30.66
C ALA A 179 -41.15 10.38 -29.23
N VAL A 180 -42.12 11.00 -28.55
CA VAL A 180 -42.45 10.62 -27.17
C VAL A 180 -42.93 9.16 -27.09
N PRO A 181 -43.92 8.69 -27.90
CA PRO A 181 -44.35 7.29 -27.83
C PRO A 181 -43.21 6.29 -28.09
N SER A 182 -42.36 6.53 -29.09
CA SER A 182 -41.27 5.61 -29.43
C SER A 182 -40.17 5.56 -28.37
N ILE A 183 -39.81 6.70 -27.75
CA ILE A 183 -38.86 6.73 -26.63
C ILE A 183 -39.42 5.99 -25.41
N LEU A 184 -40.71 6.16 -25.10
CA LEU A 184 -41.36 5.45 -24.00
C LEU A 184 -41.33 3.93 -24.19
N GLU A 185 -41.57 3.46 -25.41
CA GLU A 185 -41.47 2.04 -25.77
C GLU A 185 -40.04 1.52 -25.61
N ALA A 186 -39.04 2.28 -26.08
CA ALA A 186 -37.64 1.92 -25.96
C ALA A 186 -37.18 1.85 -24.48
N LEU A 187 -37.61 2.80 -23.64
CA LEU A 187 -37.34 2.78 -22.21
C LEU A 187 -37.98 1.56 -21.54
N ALA A 188 -39.22 1.21 -21.91
CA ALA A 188 -39.89 0.02 -21.40
C ALA A 188 -39.16 -1.27 -21.84
N TYR A 189 -38.72 -1.33 -23.09
CA TYR A 189 -37.94 -2.46 -23.63
C TYR A 189 -36.67 -2.70 -22.82
N PHE A 190 -35.84 -1.67 -22.61
CA PHE A 190 -34.61 -1.82 -21.83
C PHE A 190 -34.89 -2.16 -20.36
N ASN A 191 -35.92 -1.57 -19.74
CA ASN A 191 -36.30 -1.89 -18.37
C ASN A 191 -36.84 -3.31 -18.18
N GLY A 192 -37.38 -3.93 -19.24
CA GLY A 192 -37.79 -5.33 -19.25
C GLY A 192 -36.66 -6.30 -19.57
N ARG A 193 -35.52 -5.81 -20.08
CA ARG A 193 -34.40 -6.64 -20.53
C ARG A 193 -33.40 -6.88 -19.38
N PRO A 194 -33.04 -8.14 -19.08
CA PRO A 194 -32.00 -8.41 -18.10
C PRO A 194 -30.62 -7.95 -18.61
N HIS A 195 -29.72 -7.65 -17.67
CA HIS A 195 -28.31 -7.29 -17.90
C HIS A 195 -28.04 -5.93 -18.58
N THR A 196 -29.04 -5.10 -18.87
CA THR A 196 -28.80 -3.71 -19.27
C THR A 196 -28.29 -2.91 -18.06
N SER A 197 -27.07 -2.40 -18.17
CA SER A 197 -26.35 -1.73 -17.08
C SER A 197 -26.70 -0.23 -16.99
N VAL A 198 -26.88 0.41 -18.14
CA VAL A 198 -27.20 1.84 -18.27
C VAL A 198 -27.96 2.06 -19.58
N VAL A 199 -28.86 3.04 -19.60
CA VAL A 199 -29.56 3.48 -20.81
C VAL A 199 -29.12 4.90 -21.15
N ILE A 200 -28.73 5.13 -22.41
CA ILE A 200 -28.38 6.44 -22.95
C ILE A 200 -29.50 6.87 -23.89
N LEU A 201 -30.17 7.97 -23.56
CA LEU A 201 -31.10 8.66 -24.45
C LEU A 201 -30.39 9.88 -25.03
N THR A 202 -30.24 9.92 -26.35
CA THR A 202 -29.54 11.01 -27.02
C THR A 202 -30.16 11.32 -28.37
N ARG A 203 -29.81 12.48 -28.93
CA ARG A 203 -30.19 12.88 -30.28
C ARG A 203 -28.97 13.41 -31.04
N GLY A 204 -29.03 13.32 -32.36
CA GLY A 204 -28.09 14.05 -33.23
C GLY A 204 -28.38 15.55 -33.23
N GLY A 205 -27.53 16.34 -33.91
CA GLY A 205 -27.75 17.77 -34.09
C GLY A 205 -29.15 18.08 -34.66
N GLY A 206 -29.73 19.21 -34.24
CA GLY A 206 -31.10 19.60 -34.57
C GLY A 206 -31.45 20.98 -34.03
N SER A 207 -32.59 21.52 -34.48
CA SER A 207 -33.07 22.83 -34.09
C SER A 207 -33.59 22.85 -32.65
N LEU A 208 -33.82 24.05 -32.10
CA LEU A 208 -34.45 24.24 -30.78
C LEU A 208 -35.88 23.68 -30.73
N GLU A 209 -36.60 23.68 -31.86
CA GLU A 209 -37.96 23.16 -31.95
C GLU A 209 -38.02 21.64 -31.75
N ASP A 210 -36.94 20.95 -32.12
CA ASP A 210 -36.79 19.51 -31.95
C ASP A 210 -36.56 19.07 -30.49
N LEU A 211 -36.33 20.02 -29.56
CA LEU A 211 -36.19 19.72 -28.12
C LEU A 211 -37.53 19.50 -27.42
N GLN A 212 -38.65 19.92 -28.03
CA GLN A 212 -39.93 19.96 -27.33
C GLN A 212 -40.41 18.57 -26.90
N ALA A 213 -40.09 17.52 -27.65
CA ALA A 213 -40.41 16.13 -27.29
C ALA A 213 -39.76 15.72 -25.95
N PHE A 214 -38.62 16.31 -25.59
CA PHE A 214 -37.88 16.02 -24.35
C PHE A 214 -38.37 16.83 -23.14
N ASN A 215 -39.32 17.73 -23.36
CA ASN A 215 -40.03 18.48 -22.32
C ASN A 215 -41.41 17.88 -22.00
N ASP A 216 -41.74 16.69 -22.54
CA ASP A 216 -43.00 16.02 -22.26
C ASP A 216 -43.04 15.39 -20.86
N GLU A 217 -44.15 15.59 -20.14
CA GLU A 217 -44.34 15.08 -18.77
C GLU A 217 -44.27 13.54 -18.72
N ARG A 218 -44.81 12.83 -19.72
CA ARG A 218 -44.81 11.36 -19.75
C ARG A 218 -43.40 10.82 -19.88
N LEU A 219 -42.59 11.44 -20.74
CA LEU A 219 -41.18 11.08 -20.91
C LEU A 219 -40.39 11.35 -19.63
N ALA A 220 -40.56 12.54 -19.03
CA ALA A 220 -39.91 12.88 -17.76
C ALA A 220 -40.22 11.83 -16.68
N ARG A 221 -41.49 11.46 -16.51
CA ARG A 221 -41.89 10.43 -15.55
C ARG A 221 -41.32 9.05 -15.86
N ALA A 222 -41.25 8.66 -17.14
CA ALA A 222 -40.67 7.38 -17.53
C ALA A 222 -39.15 7.31 -17.26
N VAL A 223 -38.42 8.39 -17.51
CA VAL A 223 -36.99 8.49 -17.16
C VAL A 223 -36.81 8.40 -15.64
N ALA A 224 -37.61 9.13 -14.85
CA ALA A 224 -37.58 9.05 -13.38
C ALA A 224 -37.86 7.63 -12.87
N ALA A 225 -38.81 6.94 -13.48
CA ALA A 225 -39.29 5.63 -13.05
C ALA A 225 -38.49 4.45 -13.63
N SER A 226 -37.51 4.72 -14.51
CA SER A 226 -36.62 3.69 -15.04
C SER A 226 -35.97 2.92 -13.89
N ARG A 227 -35.80 1.60 -14.00
CA ARG A 227 -35.10 0.73 -13.04
C ARG A 227 -33.60 0.65 -13.30
N ILE A 228 -33.19 1.04 -14.51
CA ILE A 228 -31.80 1.12 -14.95
C ILE A 228 -31.36 2.59 -14.93
N PRO A 229 -30.12 2.91 -14.49
CA PRO A 229 -29.58 4.26 -14.57
C PRO A 229 -29.68 4.85 -15.98
N THR A 230 -30.17 6.09 -16.09
CA THR A 230 -30.36 6.77 -17.37
C THR A 230 -29.40 7.95 -17.53
N ILE A 231 -28.74 8.03 -18.68
CA ILE A 231 -28.00 9.20 -19.13
C ILE A 231 -28.81 9.86 -20.23
N VAL A 232 -29.11 11.15 -20.09
CA VAL A 232 -29.78 11.92 -21.15
C VAL A 232 -28.81 12.99 -21.67
N ALA A 233 -28.64 13.02 -22.99
CA ALA A 233 -27.74 13.93 -23.70
C ALA A 233 -28.40 14.49 -24.95
N VAL A 234 -29.19 15.55 -24.78
CA VAL A 234 -30.10 16.04 -25.81
C VAL A 234 -30.01 17.56 -25.97
N GLY A 235 -29.82 18.30 -24.87
CA GLY A 235 -29.71 19.76 -24.85
C GLY A 235 -28.34 20.25 -25.31
N HIS A 236 -28.27 21.54 -25.66
CA HIS A 236 -27.02 22.30 -25.75
C HIS A 236 -26.79 23.03 -24.41
N GLU A 237 -25.61 23.62 -24.21
CA GLU A 237 -25.24 24.26 -22.93
C GLU A 237 -26.23 25.34 -22.46
N SER A 238 -26.96 26.00 -23.37
CA SER A 238 -27.89 27.09 -23.09
C SER A 238 -29.32 26.64 -22.71
N ASP A 239 -29.78 25.46 -23.11
CA ASP A 239 -31.18 25.03 -22.96
C ASP A 239 -31.27 23.56 -22.52
N THR A 240 -31.46 23.35 -21.21
CA THR A 240 -31.60 22.02 -20.60
C THR A 240 -33.05 21.53 -20.72
N SER A 241 -33.24 20.31 -21.20
CA SER A 241 -34.57 19.69 -21.28
C SER A 241 -35.03 19.12 -19.94
N ILE A 242 -36.34 18.95 -19.75
CA ILE A 242 -36.89 18.34 -18.52
C ILE A 242 -36.39 16.90 -18.38
N ALA A 243 -36.29 16.14 -19.48
CA ALA A 243 -35.72 14.79 -19.45
C ALA A 243 -34.29 14.76 -18.88
N GLU A 244 -33.45 15.76 -19.17
CA GLU A 244 -32.10 15.88 -18.61
C GLU A 244 -32.10 16.24 -17.12
N LEU A 245 -33.06 17.05 -16.66
CA LEU A 245 -33.19 17.38 -15.24
C LEU A 245 -33.58 16.14 -14.42
N VAL A 246 -34.45 15.31 -14.97
CA VAL A 246 -34.93 14.08 -14.33
C VAL A 246 -33.91 12.93 -14.43
N ALA A 247 -33.09 12.88 -15.47
CA ALA A 247 -32.10 11.82 -15.64
C ALA A 247 -31.20 11.63 -14.40
N ASP A 248 -30.76 10.39 -14.16
CA ASP A 248 -29.74 10.09 -13.16
C ASP A 248 -28.44 10.86 -13.45
N VAL A 249 -28.04 10.93 -14.72
CA VAL A 249 -26.89 11.72 -15.17
C VAL A 249 -27.23 12.52 -16.42
N ARG A 250 -26.87 13.80 -16.40
CA ARG A 250 -26.94 14.68 -17.57
C ARG A 250 -25.60 14.67 -18.30
N ALA A 251 -25.64 14.55 -19.62
CA ALA A 251 -24.49 14.75 -20.49
C ALA A 251 -24.77 15.85 -21.50
N ALA A 252 -23.73 16.60 -21.88
CA ALA A 252 -23.86 17.74 -22.79
C ALA A 252 -23.95 17.32 -24.27
N THR A 253 -23.39 16.17 -24.64
CA THR A 253 -23.33 15.67 -26.01
C THR A 253 -23.43 14.14 -26.03
N PRO A 254 -23.79 13.51 -27.16
CA PRO A 254 -23.77 12.06 -27.30
C PRO A 254 -22.40 11.46 -26.91
N SER A 255 -21.30 12.07 -27.37
CA SER A 255 -19.93 11.68 -27.01
C SER A 255 -19.67 11.77 -25.50
N HIS A 256 -20.09 12.86 -24.86
CA HIS A 256 -19.95 13.03 -23.41
C HIS A 256 -20.75 11.98 -22.64
N ALA A 257 -21.95 11.61 -23.12
CA ALA A 257 -22.76 10.56 -22.50
C ALA A 257 -22.01 9.24 -22.46
N MET A 258 -21.36 8.86 -23.56
CA MET A 258 -20.56 7.64 -23.61
C MET A 258 -19.32 7.75 -22.72
N GLN A 259 -18.63 8.89 -22.70
CA GLN A 259 -17.49 9.13 -21.79
C GLN A 259 -17.86 9.02 -20.30
N LEU A 260 -19.10 9.34 -19.91
CA LEU A 260 -19.58 9.13 -18.54
C LEU A 260 -19.99 7.68 -18.28
N ALA A 261 -20.52 7.00 -19.30
CA ALA A 261 -20.99 5.62 -19.19
C ALA A 261 -19.84 4.62 -19.03
N VAL A 262 -18.73 4.80 -19.77
CA VAL A 262 -17.63 3.82 -19.80
C VAL A 262 -16.35 4.35 -19.13
N PRO A 263 -15.54 3.48 -18.50
CA PRO A 263 -14.26 3.88 -17.94
C PRO A 263 -13.25 4.19 -19.07
N ASP A 264 -12.09 4.72 -18.71
CA ASP A 264 -10.99 4.95 -19.65
C ASP A 264 -9.93 3.84 -19.53
N ARG A 265 -9.74 3.08 -20.62
CA ARG A 265 -8.79 1.97 -20.68
C ARG A 265 -7.37 2.39 -20.34
N GLU A 266 -6.92 3.56 -20.82
CA GLU A 266 -5.55 4.03 -20.56
C GLU A 266 -5.35 4.36 -19.08
N THR A 267 -6.31 5.10 -18.49
CA THR A 267 -6.30 5.39 -17.05
C THR A 267 -6.31 4.11 -16.20
N ILE A 268 -7.11 3.10 -16.57
CA ILE A 268 -7.14 1.81 -15.85
C ILE A 268 -5.80 1.07 -16.00
N ALA A 269 -5.22 1.02 -17.21
CA ALA A 269 -3.93 0.38 -17.46
C ALA A 269 -2.81 1.03 -16.64
N LEU A 270 -2.72 2.37 -16.64
CA LEU A 270 -1.75 3.13 -15.84
C LEU A 270 -1.93 2.89 -14.34
N THR A 271 -3.18 2.77 -13.88
CA THR A 271 -3.46 2.47 -12.47
C THR A 271 -2.99 1.07 -12.09
N LEU A 272 -3.22 0.08 -12.95
CA LEU A 272 -2.78 -1.29 -12.74
C LEU A 272 -1.25 -1.42 -12.76
N ASP A 273 -0.58 -0.78 -13.73
CA ASP A 273 0.88 -0.76 -13.83
C ASP A 273 1.52 -0.15 -12.58
N ARG A 274 1.00 1.00 -12.14
CA ARG A 274 1.44 1.64 -10.89
C ARG A 274 1.26 0.72 -9.68
N GLN A 275 0.14 0.01 -9.58
CA GLN A 275 -0.10 -0.93 -8.49
C GLN A 275 0.85 -2.13 -8.56
N ALA A 276 1.13 -2.65 -9.75
CA ALA A 276 2.08 -3.73 -9.95
C ALA A 276 3.49 -3.32 -9.50
N THR A 277 3.99 -2.15 -9.93
CA THR A 277 5.30 -1.63 -9.50
C THR A 277 5.39 -1.44 -7.99
N LEU A 278 4.32 -0.96 -7.34
CA LEU A 278 4.30 -0.82 -5.88
C LEU A 278 4.38 -2.17 -5.17
N ILE A 279 3.66 -3.18 -5.67
CA ILE A 279 3.70 -4.55 -5.13
C ILE A 279 5.10 -5.14 -5.30
N GLU A 280 5.70 -5.01 -6.48
CA GLU A 280 7.05 -5.50 -6.78
C GLU A 280 8.10 -4.88 -5.83
N HIS A 281 8.08 -3.55 -5.67
CA HIS A 281 8.96 -2.88 -4.72
C HIS A 281 8.72 -3.35 -3.28
N SER A 282 7.46 -3.46 -2.84
CA SER A 282 7.15 -3.94 -1.49
C SER A 282 7.62 -5.36 -1.24
N ILE A 283 7.54 -6.24 -2.24
CA ILE A 283 8.02 -7.63 -2.14
C ILE A 283 9.54 -7.64 -2.07
N SER A 284 10.21 -6.91 -2.97
CA SER A 284 11.67 -6.78 -3.00
C SER A 284 12.22 -6.31 -1.66
N GLU A 285 11.69 -5.21 -1.12
CA GLU A 285 12.09 -4.68 0.20
C GLU A 285 11.88 -5.66 1.35
N ARG A 286 10.83 -6.50 1.26
CA ARG A 286 10.53 -7.50 2.30
C ARG A 286 11.50 -8.67 2.22
N LEU A 287 11.82 -9.15 1.02
CA LEU A 287 12.82 -10.18 0.79
C LEU A 287 14.21 -9.71 1.24
N ASP A 288 14.57 -8.48 0.90
CA ASP A 288 15.82 -7.82 1.31
C ASP A 288 15.96 -7.75 2.84
N ARG A 289 14.90 -7.31 3.52
CA ARG A 289 14.89 -7.24 4.99
C ARG A 289 15.00 -8.63 5.61
N ALA A 290 14.31 -9.62 5.05
CA ALA A 290 14.38 -11.00 5.52
C ALA A 290 15.78 -11.59 5.30
N GLY A 291 16.40 -11.36 4.14
CA GLY A 291 17.78 -11.76 3.83
C GLY A 291 18.78 -11.17 4.83
N ARG A 292 18.73 -9.84 5.05
CA ARG A 292 19.60 -9.16 6.04
C ARG A 292 19.36 -9.63 7.48
N ALA A 293 18.15 -10.06 7.83
CA ALA A 293 17.86 -10.62 9.16
C ALA A 293 18.44 -12.03 9.31
N LEU A 294 18.32 -12.86 8.28
CA LEU A 294 18.89 -14.20 8.23
C LEU A 294 20.43 -14.15 8.32
N GLU A 295 21.07 -13.31 7.51
CA GLU A 295 22.54 -13.11 7.53
C GLU A 295 23.04 -12.69 8.92
N ARG A 296 22.35 -11.74 9.57
CA ARG A 296 22.67 -11.33 10.94
C ARG A 296 22.57 -12.49 11.93
N THR A 297 21.51 -13.30 11.81
CA THR A 297 21.30 -14.46 12.70
C THR A 297 22.40 -15.51 12.51
N ILE A 298 22.77 -15.79 11.25
CA ILE A 298 23.88 -16.70 10.91
C ILE A 298 25.20 -16.17 11.49
N MET A 299 25.51 -14.88 11.31
CA MET A 299 26.74 -14.28 11.87
C MET A 299 26.79 -14.36 13.40
N ILE A 300 25.68 -14.10 14.09
CA ILE A 300 25.60 -14.23 15.55
C ILE A 300 25.83 -15.69 15.95
N GLY A 301 25.17 -16.64 15.28
CA GLY A 301 25.35 -18.07 15.50
C GLY A 301 26.81 -18.51 15.34
N GLN A 302 27.48 -18.09 14.26
CA GLN A 302 28.90 -18.38 14.01
C GLN A 302 29.81 -17.79 15.08
N ARG A 303 29.56 -16.55 15.54
CA ARG A 303 30.33 -15.93 16.64
C ARG A 303 30.17 -16.69 17.95
N VAL A 304 28.95 -17.08 18.30
CA VAL A 304 28.67 -17.87 19.51
C VAL A 304 29.37 -19.23 19.42
N GLN A 305 29.23 -19.93 18.29
CA GLN A 305 29.88 -21.22 18.06
C GLN A 305 31.40 -21.13 18.18
N THR A 306 32.00 -20.11 17.57
CA THR A 306 33.46 -19.89 17.62
C THR A 306 33.91 -19.62 19.06
N ARG A 307 33.17 -18.81 19.82
CA ARG A 307 33.48 -18.53 21.23
C ARG A 307 33.35 -19.77 22.11
N CYS A 308 32.27 -20.54 21.96
CA CYS A 308 32.08 -21.80 22.68
C CYS A 308 33.20 -22.80 22.38
N ARG A 309 33.60 -22.92 21.10
CA ARG A 309 34.70 -23.80 20.69
C ARG A 309 36.02 -23.36 21.33
N TYR A 310 36.32 -22.06 21.30
CA TYR A 310 37.53 -21.51 21.90
C TYR A 310 37.60 -21.76 23.42
N GLU A 311 36.50 -21.52 24.15
CA GLU A 311 36.46 -21.76 25.61
C GLU A 311 36.60 -23.25 25.94
N LEU A 312 35.96 -24.14 25.18
CA LEU A 312 36.07 -25.58 25.37
C LEU A 312 37.51 -26.06 25.12
N GLU A 313 38.13 -25.60 24.05
CA GLU A 313 39.51 -25.92 23.71
C GLU A 313 40.49 -25.40 24.77
N ARG A 314 40.26 -24.18 25.28
CA ARG A 314 41.04 -23.61 26.39
C ARG A 314 40.94 -24.46 27.66
N GLN A 315 39.74 -24.86 28.06
CA GLN A 315 39.53 -25.72 29.24
C GLN A 315 40.17 -27.10 29.05
N SER A 316 40.02 -27.70 27.87
CA SER A 316 40.65 -28.98 27.52
C SER A 316 42.18 -28.91 27.62
N ASN A 317 42.78 -27.84 27.09
CA ASN A 317 44.22 -27.62 27.15
C ASN A 317 44.72 -27.37 28.58
N GLN A 318 43.95 -26.69 29.42
CA GLN A 318 44.26 -26.51 30.84
C GLN A 318 44.23 -27.85 31.60
N LEU A 319 43.18 -28.65 31.41
CA LEU A 319 43.07 -29.98 32.01
C LEU A 319 44.21 -30.90 31.55
N THR A 320 44.55 -30.86 30.26
CA THR A 320 45.65 -31.63 29.70
C THR A 320 46.99 -31.22 30.31
N THR A 321 47.26 -29.92 30.41
CA THR A 321 48.48 -29.39 31.05
C THR A 321 48.56 -29.80 32.52
N LEU A 322 47.47 -29.68 33.27
CA LEU A 322 47.41 -30.14 34.66
C LEU A 322 47.68 -31.64 34.73
N ALA A 323 46.99 -32.46 33.95
CA ALA A 323 47.18 -33.91 33.94
C ALA A 323 48.66 -34.30 33.70
N HIS A 324 49.34 -33.62 32.76
CA HIS A 324 50.78 -33.83 32.54
C HIS A 324 51.63 -33.42 33.75
N GLN A 325 51.36 -32.28 34.38
CA GLN A 325 52.07 -31.85 35.59
C GLN A 325 51.89 -32.82 36.76
N TRP A 326 50.66 -33.31 36.96
CA TRP A 326 50.35 -34.31 37.99
C TRP A 326 51.03 -35.64 37.70
N ALA A 327 51.01 -36.11 36.46
CA ALA A 327 51.71 -37.33 36.05
C ALA A 327 53.22 -37.23 36.31
N GLU A 328 53.83 -36.10 35.97
CA GLU A 328 55.26 -35.87 36.19
C GLU A 328 55.61 -35.79 37.68
N ARG A 329 54.79 -35.11 38.50
CA ARG A 329 54.96 -35.09 39.96
C ARG A 329 54.82 -36.48 40.59
N LEU A 330 53.86 -37.27 40.11
CA LEU A 330 53.65 -38.63 40.61
C LEU A 330 54.86 -39.52 40.26
N LYS A 331 55.38 -39.37 39.03
CA LYS A 331 56.60 -40.05 38.58
C LYS A 331 57.81 -39.66 39.42
N GLN A 332 58.06 -38.38 39.63
CA GLN A 332 59.16 -37.90 40.49
C GLN A 332 59.02 -38.40 41.93
N SER A 333 57.82 -38.34 42.50
CA SER A 333 57.54 -38.83 43.85
C SER A 333 57.80 -40.34 43.95
N SER A 334 57.38 -41.12 42.95
CA SER A 334 57.63 -42.56 42.89
C SER A 334 59.13 -42.89 42.82
N GLN A 335 59.91 -42.11 42.06
CA GLN A 335 61.37 -42.25 41.94
C GLN A 335 62.10 -41.88 43.23
N LEU A 336 61.64 -40.83 43.93
CA LEU A 336 62.18 -40.47 45.25
C LEU A 336 61.90 -41.55 46.27
N LEU A 337 60.67 -42.08 46.30
CA LEU A 337 60.28 -43.18 47.19
C LEU A 337 61.09 -44.45 46.90
N SER A 338 61.30 -44.81 45.63
CA SER A 338 62.17 -45.95 45.29
C SER A 338 63.61 -45.69 45.72
N GLY A 339 64.13 -44.47 45.50
CA GLY A 339 65.46 -44.08 45.93
C GLY A 339 65.66 -44.16 47.45
N TRP A 340 64.67 -43.69 48.23
CA TRP A 340 64.67 -43.81 49.70
C TRP A 340 64.58 -45.26 50.16
N ARG A 341 63.79 -46.09 49.47
CA ARG A 341 63.72 -47.53 49.74
C ARG A 341 65.06 -48.21 49.49
N ASP A 342 65.75 -47.87 48.41
CA ASP A 342 67.06 -48.42 48.06
C ASP A 342 68.18 -47.95 49.00
N THR A 343 68.16 -46.70 49.44
CA THR A 343 69.13 -46.22 50.45
C THR A 343 68.87 -46.84 51.81
N ALA A 344 67.62 -46.95 52.24
CA ALA A 344 67.26 -47.60 53.51
C ALA A 344 67.68 -49.08 53.51
N THR A 345 67.36 -49.82 52.44
CA THR A 345 67.78 -51.23 52.31
C THR A 345 69.29 -51.38 52.32
N ARG A 346 70.04 -50.55 51.58
CA ARG A 346 71.52 -50.56 51.63
C ARG A 346 72.06 -50.23 53.01
N ALA A 347 71.49 -49.23 53.71
CA ALA A 347 71.91 -48.86 55.06
C ALA A 347 71.67 -50.00 56.06
N CYS A 348 70.51 -50.66 56.00
CA CYS A 348 70.22 -51.84 56.81
C CYS A 348 71.21 -52.97 56.50
N LEU A 349 71.45 -53.29 55.23
CA LEU A 349 72.41 -54.31 54.83
C LEU A 349 73.81 -53.99 55.36
N ALA A 350 74.33 -52.79 55.12
CA ALA A 350 75.64 -52.36 55.62
C ALA A 350 75.74 -52.44 57.14
N HIS A 351 74.69 -52.02 57.87
CA HIS A 351 74.65 -52.11 59.32
C HIS A 351 74.69 -53.57 59.79
N THR A 352 73.95 -54.47 59.13
CA THR A 352 74.01 -55.91 59.43
C THR A 352 75.40 -56.49 59.16
N THR A 353 76.09 -56.07 58.10
CA THR A 353 77.45 -56.55 57.80
C THR A 353 78.44 -56.08 58.88
N VAL A 354 78.34 -54.84 59.34
CA VAL A 354 79.18 -54.32 60.43
C VAL A 354 78.94 -55.08 61.73
N LEU A 355 77.68 -55.38 62.06
CA LEU A 355 77.36 -56.18 63.24
C LEU A 355 77.91 -57.60 63.14
N GLN A 356 77.82 -58.25 61.98
CA GLN A 356 78.41 -59.57 61.73
C GLN A 356 79.94 -59.55 61.87
N LEU A 357 80.61 -58.52 61.36
CA LEU A 357 82.06 -58.35 61.52
C LEU A 357 82.46 -58.14 62.99
N LYS A 358 81.68 -57.37 63.75
CA LYS A 358 81.92 -57.21 65.20
C LYS A 358 81.72 -58.51 65.96
N LEU A 359 80.70 -59.28 65.60
CA LEU A 359 80.44 -60.58 66.21
C LEU A 359 81.63 -61.53 65.99
N THR A 360 82.09 -61.66 64.74
CA THR A 360 83.24 -62.52 64.40
C THR A 360 84.54 -62.04 65.07
N GLN A 361 84.75 -60.74 65.23
CA GLN A 361 85.89 -60.21 66.00
C GLN A 361 85.81 -60.53 67.49
N LEU A 362 84.63 -60.44 68.10
CA LEU A 362 84.42 -60.81 69.50
C LEU A 362 84.63 -62.31 69.71
N GLU A 363 84.11 -63.14 68.81
CA GLU A 363 84.36 -64.59 68.80
C GLU A 363 85.86 -64.90 68.72
N ALA A 364 86.59 -64.24 67.82
CA ALA A 364 88.04 -64.40 67.70
C ALA A 364 88.79 -63.98 68.97
N ARG A 365 88.39 -62.87 69.63
CA ARG A 365 88.98 -62.41 70.89
C ARG A 365 88.73 -63.37 72.05
N ILE A 366 87.51 -63.88 72.18
CA ILE A 366 87.16 -64.89 73.18
C ILE A 366 88.01 -66.14 72.96
N THR A 367 88.17 -66.55 71.69
CA THR A 367 89.01 -67.71 71.34
C THR A 367 90.48 -67.46 71.69
N GLN A 368 91.04 -66.27 71.46
CA GLN A 368 92.44 -65.96 71.80
C GLN A 368 92.70 -65.88 73.32
N LEU A 369 91.73 -65.39 74.09
CA LEU A 369 91.84 -65.24 75.55
C LEU A 369 91.44 -66.51 76.31
N SER A 370 91.05 -67.58 75.59
CA SER A 370 90.71 -68.85 76.21
C SER A 370 91.96 -69.50 76.82
N PRO A 371 91.94 -69.88 78.11
CA PRO A 371 93.05 -70.59 78.76
C PRO A 371 93.42 -71.89 78.04
N ALA A 372 92.45 -72.54 77.39
CA ALA A 372 92.66 -73.77 76.64
C ALA A 372 93.59 -73.58 75.42
N THR A 373 93.48 -72.44 74.72
CA THR A 373 94.37 -72.12 73.57
C THR A 373 95.80 -71.82 74.00
N VAL A 374 96.01 -71.28 75.20
CA VAL A 374 97.37 -71.04 75.74
C VAL A 374 98.04 -72.36 76.08
N LEU A 375 97.31 -73.29 76.71
CA LEU A 375 97.79 -74.64 76.97
C LEU A 375 98.10 -75.42 75.67
N ALA A 376 97.23 -75.31 74.66
CA ALA A 376 97.41 -75.97 73.36
C ALA A 376 98.65 -75.50 72.57
N ARG A 377 99.20 -74.33 72.89
CA ARG A 377 100.46 -73.84 72.30
C ARG A 377 101.73 -74.43 72.94
N GLY A 378 101.58 -75.40 73.85
CA GLY A 378 102.69 -76.09 74.51
C GLY A 378 103.18 -75.42 75.80
N TYR A 379 102.47 -74.39 76.28
CA TYR A 379 102.71 -73.87 77.63
C TYR A 379 102.04 -74.78 78.64
N SER A 380 102.75 -75.07 79.72
CA SER A 380 102.18 -75.71 80.89
C SER A 380 102.15 -74.73 82.05
N TYR A 381 101.32 -75.02 83.04
CA TYR A 381 101.49 -74.42 84.34
C TYR A 381 101.70 -75.47 85.40
N THR A 382 102.55 -75.17 86.35
CA THR A 382 102.91 -76.08 87.43
C THR A 382 102.31 -75.59 88.73
N VAL A 383 101.64 -76.48 89.43
CA VAL A 383 101.10 -76.25 90.77
C VAL A 383 101.74 -77.25 91.74
N ASP A 384 101.72 -76.91 93.03
CA ASP A 384 102.00 -77.88 94.07
C ASP A 384 100.89 -78.94 94.09
N SER A 385 101.28 -80.22 94.05
CA SER A 385 100.34 -81.35 93.98
C SER A 385 99.47 -81.49 95.24
N GLN A 386 99.93 -81.01 96.39
CA GLN A 386 99.20 -81.13 97.66
C GLN A 386 98.34 -79.90 97.96
N SER A 387 98.90 -78.69 97.76
CA SER A 387 98.21 -77.44 98.08
C SER A 387 97.42 -76.85 96.91
N GLY A 388 97.69 -77.28 95.67
CA GLY A 388 97.10 -76.72 94.46
C GLY A 388 97.57 -75.28 94.16
N THR A 389 98.56 -74.78 94.89
CA THR A 389 99.07 -73.42 94.71
C THR A 389 99.98 -73.32 93.48
N MET A 390 99.84 -72.23 92.72
CA MET A 390 100.59 -72.03 91.48
C MET A 390 102.05 -71.73 91.76
N ILE A 391 102.94 -72.53 91.18
CA ILE A 391 104.37 -72.36 91.27
C ILE A 391 104.81 -71.42 90.15
N ARG A 392 105.32 -70.26 90.52
CA ARG A 392 105.73 -69.21 89.57
C ARG A 392 107.22 -68.95 89.61
N SER A 393 107.89 -69.34 90.68
CA SER A 393 109.33 -69.16 90.88
C SER A 393 109.99 -70.45 91.35
N THR A 394 111.27 -70.61 91.04
CA THR A 394 112.07 -71.73 91.54
C THR A 394 112.24 -71.71 93.07
N ARG A 395 112.06 -70.55 93.70
CA ARG A 395 112.08 -70.40 95.17
C ARG A 395 110.85 -70.96 95.87
N ASP A 396 109.76 -71.16 95.13
CA ASP A 396 108.49 -71.67 95.67
C ASP A 396 108.51 -73.20 95.82
N VAL A 397 109.67 -73.82 95.60
CA VAL A 397 109.82 -75.26 95.48
C VAL A 397 110.91 -75.78 96.43
N LEU A 398 110.57 -76.78 97.23
CA LEU A 398 111.48 -77.45 98.17
C LEU A 398 111.93 -78.82 97.62
N ILE A 399 113.12 -79.28 98.04
CA ILE A 399 113.64 -80.61 97.65
C ILE A 399 112.74 -81.69 98.24
N GLY A 400 112.33 -82.65 97.40
CA GLY A 400 111.36 -83.72 97.72
C GLY A 400 109.90 -83.31 97.53
N GLN A 401 109.60 -82.07 97.10
CA GLN A 401 108.23 -81.63 96.86
C GLN A 401 107.70 -82.20 95.52
N VAL A 402 106.46 -82.70 95.54
CA VAL A 402 105.77 -83.22 94.36
C VAL A 402 104.98 -82.10 93.69
N LEU A 403 105.31 -81.83 92.42
CA LEU A 403 104.68 -80.83 91.59
C LEU A 403 103.77 -81.49 90.56
N SER A 404 102.63 -80.85 90.26
CA SER A 404 101.74 -81.25 89.17
C SER A 404 101.78 -80.21 88.06
N THR A 405 102.23 -80.62 86.89
CA THR A 405 102.32 -79.77 85.69
C THR A 405 101.15 -80.08 84.77
N HIS A 406 100.28 -79.09 84.57
CA HIS A 406 99.11 -79.18 83.70
C HIS A 406 99.47 -78.78 82.27
N LEU A 407 99.19 -79.68 81.34
CA LEU A 407 99.36 -79.53 79.89
C LEU A 407 97.99 -79.44 79.22
N SER A 408 97.96 -79.24 77.90
CA SER A 408 96.72 -79.13 77.10
C SER A 408 95.83 -80.37 77.16
N ASP A 409 96.41 -81.54 77.38
CA ASP A 409 95.78 -82.85 77.25
C ASP A 409 95.86 -83.69 78.52
N GLY A 410 96.54 -83.21 79.57
CA GLY A 410 96.70 -83.98 80.79
C GLY A 410 97.54 -83.31 81.86
N THR A 411 97.86 -84.07 82.90
CA THR A 411 98.67 -83.64 84.04
C THR A 411 99.84 -84.59 84.23
N VAL A 412 101.02 -84.03 84.48
CA VAL A 412 102.24 -84.78 84.76
C VAL A 412 102.72 -84.42 86.16
N THR A 413 102.90 -85.43 87.01
CA THR A 413 103.43 -85.28 88.36
C THR A 413 104.93 -85.55 88.39
N SER A 414 105.70 -84.65 88.99
CA SER A 414 107.16 -84.70 89.09
C SER A 414 107.61 -84.40 90.50
N GLU A 415 108.67 -85.05 90.98
CA GLU A 415 109.26 -84.77 92.30
C GLU A 415 110.57 -84.00 92.15
N VAL A 416 110.78 -83.00 93.01
CA VAL A 416 111.92 -82.07 92.92
C VAL A 416 113.14 -82.71 93.56
N ILE A 417 114.01 -83.28 92.74
CA ILE A 417 115.20 -84.01 93.20
C ILE A 417 116.37 -83.08 93.58
N HIS A 418 116.47 -81.88 92.99
CA HIS A 418 117.51 -80.88 93.30
C HIS A 418 116.88 -79.50 93.45
N GLY A 419 117.26 -78.81 94.53
CA GLY A 419 116.81 -77.44 94.84
C GLY A 419 117.67 -76.42 94.10
N PRO A 420 117.12 -75.21 93.85
CA PRO A 420 117.80 -74.20 93.05
C PRO A 420 119.14 -73.80 93.69
N ALA A 421 120.16 -73.67 92.84
CA ALA A 421 121.41 -73.00 93.17
C ALA A 421 121.19 -71.50 93.43
#